data_AF-A0A949HSL6-F1
#
_entry.id   AF-A0A949HSL6-F1
#
_cell.length_a   1.000
_cell.length_b   1.000
_cell.length_c   1.000
_cell.angle_alpha   90.00
_cell.angle_beta   90.00
_cell.angle_gamma   90.00
#
_symmetry.space_group_name_H-M   'P 1'
#
loop_
_entity.id
_entity.type
_entity.pdbx_description
1 polymer ?
#
loop_
_entity_poly.entity_id
_entity_poly.type
_entity_poly.pdbx_seq_one_letter_code
_entity_poly.pdbx_strand_id
1 'polypeptide(L)'
;VLGVLGPLILATIMGLSFWRAVSVAETDLSDELGRGALQSNFFAAQSAAGTLESEISALFRLVEEEAGRSALEERFAATIDAAGIDLLQSLATDQDPPKESQATLIDLPARTELESLLSNRLEWILSRGGKAKSTKFDSLFVTDRYGTMVAAAFANEPSSAPIGENFAYRSYFSGQSRDLSPTTPRRNIQRTNTSHLSVPFKSTTTNRWKIAVSTPVSLKRKSSDEKSQDRVIEGLLVLTINIGDLQLLASESQQQQLGDGSNREFSGFAVLVDGHEGDREGTILQHPFFTTWSDSTGTDSDRDSEAIFKIDRDTLDVLKEDGMRNYIDPISNHPDGRAYRGRWIAAMEKVEIARKGMDEFERRQPTSLMLLVQVPAESITVPVGTMAKSLARLFFYALIALLLAIALLWLIVSRFLRTPDQFVQASGSRALGTQSRSTSDSDATIRVD
;
A
#
# COMPACT_ATOMS: atom_id res chain seq x y z
N VAL A 1 -12.10 19.41 -63.38
CA VAL A 1 -11.85 20.02 -62.05
C VAL A 1 -12.77 19.45 -60.96
N LEU A 2 -14.07 19.24 -61.22
CA LEU A 2 -15.01 18.64 -60.24
C LEU A 2 -14.64 17.23 -59.71
N GLY A 3 -13.97 16.39 -60.52
CA GLY A 3 -13.63 15.01 -60.12
C GLY A 3 -12.53 14.86 -59.06
N VAL A 4 -11.75 15.91 -58.77
CA VAL A 4 -10.66 15.88 -57.76
C VAL A 4 -11.12 16.51 -56.44
N LEU A 5 -12.02 17.50 -56.49
CA LEU A 5 -12.50 18.18 -55.27
C LEU A 5 -13.33 17.24 -54.38
N GLY A 6 -14.18 16.38 -54.95
CA GLY A 6 -15.05 15.49 -54.17
C GLY A 6 -14.28 14.56 -53.21
N PRO A 7 -13.31 13.76 -53.72
CA PRO A 7 -12.49 12.89 -52.87
C PRO A 7 -11.63 13.65 -51.85
N LEU A 8 -11.13 14.84 -52.21
CA LEU A 8 -10.27 15.64 -51.33
C LEU A 8 -11.06 16.25 -50.16
N ILE A 9 -12.29 16.70 -50.42
CA ILE A 9 -13.22 17.16 -49.38
C ILE A 9 -13.61 16.00 -48.47
N LEU A 10 -13.93 14.83 -49.04
CA LEU A 10 -14.30 13.64 -48.27
C LEU A 10 -13.13 13.14 -47.39
N ALA A 11 -11.92 13.14 -47.91
CA ALA A 11 -10.70 12.82 -47.16
C ALA A 11 -10.46 13.81 -46.00
N THR A 12 -10.71 15.09 -46.22
CA THR A 12 -10.58 16.13 -45.18
C THR A 12 -11.62 15.94 -44.07
N ILE A 13 -12.88 15.68 -44.43
CA ILE A 13 -13.97 15.41 -43.48
C ILE A 13 -13.67 14.12 -42.70
N MET A 14 -13.24 13.05 -43.36
CA MET A 14 -12.84 11.80 -42.70
C MET A 14 -11.64 12.01 -41.77
N GLY A 15 -10.63 12.77 -42.17
CA GLY A 15 -9.46 13.09 -41.32
C GLY A 15 -9.84 13.87 -40.06
N LEU A 16 -10.68 14.90 -40.19
CA LEU A 16 -11.21 15.66 -39.06
C LEU A 16 -12.07 14.80 -38.12
N SER A 17 -12.92 13.94 -38.70
CA SER A 17 -13.81 13.06 -37.93
C SER A 17 -13.03 11.97 -37.21
N PHE A 18 -12.02 11.39 -37.86
CA PHE A 18 -11.11 10.41 -37.25
C PHE A 18 -10.29 11.04 -36.12
N TRP A 19 -9.71 12.22 -36.33
CA TRP A 19 -8.97 12.92 -35.28
C TRP A 19 -9.84 13.19 -34.05
N ARG A 20 -11.07 13.67 -34.28
CA ARG A 20 -12.04 13.89 -33.21
C ARG A 20 -12.42 12.58 -32.51
N ALA A 21 -12.73 11.53 -33.27
CA ALA A 21 -13.10 10.23 -32.72
C ALA A 21 -11.96 9.60 -31.89
N VAL A 22 -10.71 9.69 -32.34
CA VAL A 22 -9.55 9.21 -31.60
C VAL A 22 -9.36 10.02 -30.31
N SER A 23 -9.46 11.34 -30.35
CA SER A 23 -9.31 12.18 -29.14
C SER A 23 -10.40 11.93 -28.09
N VAL A 24 -11.64 11.69 -28.53
CA VAL A 24 -12.76 11.36 -27.63
C VAL A 24 -12.58 9.95 -27.07
N ALA A 25 -12.28 8.96 -27.92
CA ALA A 25 -12.05 7.59 -27.48
C ALA A 25 -10.85 7.46 -26.53
N GLU A 26 -9.79 8.25 -26.72
CA GLU A 26 -8.65 8.29 -25.80
C GLU A 26 -9.05 8.85 -24.43
N THR A 27 -9.88 9.89 -24.40
CA THR A 27 -10.36 10.50 -23.15
C THR A 27 -11.31 9.56 -22.41
N ASP A 28 -12.27 8.97 -23.11
CA ASP A 28 -13.26 8.05 -22.54
C ASP A 28 -12.58 6.77 -22.01
N LEU A 29 -11.68 6.19 -22.79
CA LEU A 29 -10.93 5.00 -22.37
C LEU A 29 -9.98 5.31 -21.20
N SER A 30 -9.35 6.49 -21.18
CA SER A 30 -8.52 6.91 -20.05
C SER A 30 -9.33 7.08 -18.77
N ASP A 31 -10.55 7.62 -18.84
CA ASP A 31 -11.41 7.78 -17.67
C ASP A 31 -11.96 6.42 -17.19
N GLU A 32 -12.36 5.54 -18.11
CA GLU A 32 -12.80 4.17 -17.80
C GLU A 32 -11.68 3.36 -17.14
N LEU A 33 -10.47 3.38 -17.70
CA LEU A 33 -9.31 2.73 -17.10
C LEU A 33 -8.93 3.35 -15.75
N GLY A 34 -9.04 4.67 -15.61
CA GLY A 34 -8.81 5.37 -14.35
C GLY A 34 -9.80 4.94 -13.27
N ARG A 35 -11.08 4.77 -13.60
CA ARG A 35 -12.11 4.23 -12.69
C ARG A 35 -11.84 2.77 -12.35
N GLY A 36 -11.52 1.94 -13.34
CA GLY A 36 -11.19 0.53 -13.14
C GLY A 36 -9.98 0.34 -12.23
N ALA A 37 -8.94 1.16 -12.41
CA ALA A 37 -7.76 1.15 -11.56
C ALA A 37 -8.05 1.62 -10.14
N LEU A 38 -8.87 2.66 -9.97
CA LEU A 38 -9.29 3.11 -8.64
C LEU A 38 -10.08 2.02 -7.91
N GLN A 39 -11.02 1.36 -8.60
CA GLN A 39 -11.77 0.24 -8.06
C GLN A 39 -10.85 -0.93 -7.70
N SER A 40 -9.86 -1.25 -8.55
CA SER A 40 -8.86 -2.26 -8.25
C SER A 40 -8.03 -1.90 -7.01
N ASN A 41 -7.69 -0.62 -6.83
CA ASN A 41 -6.95 -0.17 -5.65
C ASN A 41 -7.80 -0.26 -4.38
N PHE A 42 -9.11 -0.01 -4.44
CA PHE A 42 -10.02 -0.27 -3.32
C PHE A 42 -10.02 -1.75 -2.92
N PHE A 43 -10.12 -2.67 -3.88
CA PHE A 43 -10.05 -4.10 -3.58
C PHE A 43 -8.69 -4.49 -2.97
N ALA A 44 -7.60 -3.91 -3.48
CA ALA A 44 -6.26 -4.14 -2.94
C ALA A 44 -6.14 -3.59 -1.51
N ALA A 45 -6.64 -2.39 -1.25
CA ALA A 45 -6.65 -1.78 0.09
C ALA A 45 -7.48 -2.60 1.07
N GLN A 46 -8.67 -3.06 0.66
CA GLN A 46 -9.53 -3.94 1.46
C GLN A 46 -8.87 -5.29 1.76
N SER A 47 -8.26 -5.93 0.77
CA SER A 47 -7.57 -7.21 0.96
C SER A 47 -6.37 -7.08 1.91
N ALA A 48 -5.60 -6.00 1.78
CA ALA A 48 -4.44 -5.76 2.62
C ALA A 48 -4.84 -5.31 4.04
N ALA A 49 -5.91 -4.52 4.19
CA ALA A 49 -6.51 -4.21 5.48
C ALA A 49 -6.95 -5.50 6.18
N GLY A 50 -7.74 -6.35 5.51
CA GLY A 50 -8.17 -7.63 6.08
C GLY A 50 -7.01 -8.58 6.47
N THR A 51 -5.89 -8.52 5.74
CA THR A 51 -4.66 -9.24 6.13
C THR A 51 -4.09 -8.70 7.43
N LEU A 52 -3.96 -7.38 7.56
CA LEU A 52 -3.49 -6.73 8.78
C LEU A 52 -4.45 -6.96 9.96
N GLU A 53 -5.75 -6.93 9.74
CA GLU A 53 -6.77 -7.24 10.75
C GLU A 53 -6.60 -8.66 11.30
N SER A 54 -6.35 -9.62 10.43
CA SER A 54 -6.07 -11.01 10.79
C SER A 54 -4.77 -11.14 11.59
N GLU A 55 -3.71 -10.43 11.18
CA GLU A 55 -2.45 -10.41 11.93
C GLU A 55 -2.64 -9.80 13.34
N ILE A 56 -3.30 -8.65 13.46
CA ILE A 56 -3.59 -8.01 14.74
C ILE A 56 -4.45 -8.93 15.61
N SER A 57 -5.46 -9.59 15.04
CA SER A 57 -6.29 -10.56 15.76
C SER A 57 -5.48 -11.75 16.29
N ALA A 58 -4.48 -12.21 15.53
CA ALA A 58 -3.55 -13.23 16.01
C ALA A 58 -2.66 -12.73 17.15
N LEU A 59 -2.26 -11.44 17.12
CA LEU A 59 -1.51 -10.81 18.22
C LEU A 59 -2.34 -10.77 19.50
N PHE A 60 -3.62 -10.41 19.42
CA PHE A 60 -4.50 -10.45 20.59
C PHE A 60 -4.54 -11.82 21.23
N ARG A 61 -4.81 -12.87 20.44
CA ARG A 61 -4.83 -14.25 20.94
C ARG A 61 -3.52 -14.65 21.59
N LEU A 62 -2.40 -14.29 20.96
CA LEU A 62 -1.07 -14.58 21.50
C LEU A 62 -0.86 -13.91 22.87
N VAL A 63 -1.12 -12.61 22.99
CA VAL A 63 -0.89 -11.87 24.23
C VAL A 63 -1.87 -12.30 25.32
N GLU A 64 -3.11 -12.63 24.97
CA GLU A 64 -4.11 -13.21 25.90
C GLU A 64 -3.69 -14.57 26.43
N GLU A 65 -3.20 -15.46 25.56
CA GLU A 65 -2.65 -16.75 25.96
C GLU A 65 -1.43 -16.59 26.86
N GLU A 66 -0.50 -15.68 26.53
CA GLU A 66 0.68 -15.42 27.36
C GLU A 66 0.31 -14.81 28.72
N ALA A 67 -0.64 -13.88 28.77
CA ALA A 67 -1.10 -13.24 30.00
C ALA A 67 -1.76 -14.23 30.97
N GLY A 68 -2.39 -15.29 30.45
CA GLY A 68 -3.04 -16.33 31.24
C GLY A 68 -2.14 -17.50 31.66
N ARG A 69 -0.84 -17.47 31.37
CA ARG A 69 0.08 -18.57 31.74
C ARG A 69 0.37 -18.56 33.24
N SER A 70 0.23 -19.73 33.88
CA SER A 70 0.53 -19.87 35.32
C SER A 70 1.95 -19.44 35.68
N ALA A 71 2.95 -19.79 34.85
CA ALA A 71 4.33 -19.38 35.08
C ALA A 71 4.54 -17.85 35.05
N LEU A 72 3.79 -17.13 34.21
CA LEU A 72 3.83 -15.67 34.20
C LEU A 72 3.13 -15.12 35.45
N GLU A 73 1.92 -15.62 35.76
CA GLU A 73 1.16 -15.20 36.95
C GLU A 73 1.96 -15.39 38.24
N GLU A 74 2.63 -16.52 38.42
CA GLU A 74 3.44 -16.85 39.60
C GLU A 74 4.65 -15.92 39.74
N ARG A 75 5.42 -15.73 38.66
CA ARG A 75 6.61 -14.86 38.67
C ARG A 75 6.24 -13.38 38.82
N PHE A 76 5.15 -12.97 38.18
CA PHE A 76 4.63 -11.62 38.32
C PHE A 76 4.13 -11.34 39.74
N ALA A 77 3.36 -12.28 40.34
CA ALA A 77 2.94 -12.17 41.73
C ALA A 77 4.13 -12.05 42.69
N ALA A 78 5.12 -12.92 42.56
CA ALA A 78 6.33 -12.87 43.38
C ALA A 78 7.08 -11.54 43.25
N THR A 79 7.12 -10.96 42.04
CA THR A 79 7.77 -9.66 41.81
C THR A 79 6.99 -8.51 42.43
N ILE A 80 5.67 -8.47 42.25
CA ILE A 80 4.81 -7.44 42.84
C ILE A 80 4.82 -7.51 44.38
N ASP A 81 4.78 -8.72 44.94
CA ASP A 81 4.83 -8.92 46.39
C ASP A 81 6.21 -8.56 46.97
N ALA A 82 7.30 -8.87 46.26
CA ALA A 82 8.66 -8.51 46.66
C ALA A 82 8.94 -6.99 46.56
N ALA A 83 8.39 -6.32 45.53
CA ALA A 83 8.48 -4.87 45.41
C ALA A 83 7.68 -4.18 46.53
N GLY A 84 6.49 -4.71 46.84
CA GLY A 84 5.60 -4.13 47.85
C GLY A 84 4.89 -2.87 47.37
N ILE A 85 3.81 -2.51 48.06
CA ILE A 85 2.93 -1.39 47.67
C ILE A 85 3.67 -0.06 47.75
N ASP A 86 4.52 0.14 48.77
CA ASP A 86 5.19 1.41 49.01
C ASP A 86 6.17 1.77 47.88
N LEU A 87 6.95 0.79 47.40
CA LEU A 87 7.87 0.98 46.29
C LEU A 87 7.13 1.26 44.97
N LEU A 88 6.09 0.48 44.68
CA LEU A 88 5.30 0.68 43.45
C LEU A 88 4.60 2.04 43.44
N GLN A 89 4.13 2.50 44.61
CA GLN A 89 3.56 3.83 44.76
C GLN A 89 4.61 4.94 44.62
N SER A 90 5.83 4.77 45.13
CA SER A 90 6.89 5.78 44.97
C SER A 90 7.31 5.94 43.50
N LEU A 91 7.21 4.86 42.71
CA LEU A 91 7.44 4.89 41.26
C LEU A 91 6.27 5.48 40.47
N ALA A 92 5.04 5.39 40.99
CA ALA A 92 3.83 5.99 40.42
C ALA A 92 3.68 7.49 40.77
N THR A 93 4.72 8.28 40.46
CA THR A 93 4.72 9.74 40.62
C THR A 93 4.44 10.47 39.30
N ASP A 94 4.05 11.75 39.40
CA ASP A 94 3.68 12.57 38.23
C ASP A 94 4.91 13.09 37.44
N GLN A 95 6.12 12.87 37.97
CA GLN A 95 7.41 13.26 37.38
C GLN A 95 8.33 12.03 37.23
N ASP A 96 9.61 12.28 36.98
CA ASP A 96 10.63 11.24 36.92
C ASP A 96 10.65 10.43 38.24
N PRO A 97 10.60 9.09 38.16
CA PRO A 97 10.59 8.27 39.36
C PRO A 97 11.89 8.47 40.16
N PRO A 98 11.86 8.41 41.51
CA PRO A 98 13.06 8.51 42.31
C PRO A 98 14.09 7.45 41.90
N LYS A 99 15.32 7.88 41.57
CA LYS A 99 16.39 6.97 41.12
C LYS A 99 16.67 5.84 42.10
N GLU A 100 16.54 6.10 43.40
CA GLU A 100 16.70 5.08 44.45
C GLU A 100 15.61 4.02 44.40
N SER A 101 14.35 4.41 44.17
CA SER A 101 13.25 3.46 43.98
C SER A 101 13.41 2.65 42.70
N GLN A 102 13.88 3.26 41.61
CA GLN A 102 14.20 2.53 40.38
C GLN A 102 15.31 1.51 40.60
N ALA A 103 16.42 1.92 41.23
CA ALA A 103 17.53 1.02 41.55
C ALA A 103 17.08 -0.15 42.42
N THR A 104 16.25 0.12 43.43
CA THR A 104 15.67 -0.91 44.31
C THR A 104 14.85 -1.92 43.51
N LEU A 105 14.01 -1.46 42.57
CA LEU A 105 13.23 -2.33 41.69
C LEU A 105 14.14 -3.16 40.77
N ILE A 106 15.14 -2.54 40.16
CA ILE A 106 16.10 -3.17 39.25
C ILE A 106 16.87 -4.30 39.97
N ASP A 107 17.26 -4.09 41.22
CA ASP A 107 18.04 -5.05 41.99
C ASP A 107 17.21 -6.22 42.57
N LEU A 108 15.88 -6.23 42.39
CA LEU A 108 15.03 -7.31 42.91
C LEU A 108 15.33 -8.66 42.22
N PRO A 109 15.69 -9.71 42.97
CA PRO A 109 15.93 -11.03 42.39
C PRO A 109 14.69 -11.62 41.68
N ALA A 110 13.50 -11.38 42.25
CA ALA A 110 12.23 -11.83 41.66
C ALA A 110 11.97 -11.21 40.28
N ARG A 111 12.39 -9.95 40.07
CA ARG A 111 12.29 -9.27 38.77
C ARG A 111 13.19 -9.94 37.74
N THR A 112 14.43 -10.26 38.09
CA THR A 112 15.37 -10.93 37.17
C THR A 112 14.85 -12.29 36.69
N GLU A 113 14.18 -13.05 37.57
CA GLU A 113 13.54 -14.31 37.19
C GLU A 113 12.34 -14.10 36.25
N LEU A 114 11.55 -13.04 36.48
CA LEU A 114 10.46 -12.65 35.60
C LEU A 114 10.96 -12.18 34.23
N GLU A 115 12.03 -11.39 34.17
CA GLU A 115 12.64 -10.98 32.90
C GLU A 115 13.20 -12.16 32.13
N SER A 116 13.86 -13.11 32.81
CA SER A 116 14.33 -14.33 32.18
C SER A 116 13.17 -15.12 31.55
N LEU A 117 12.03 -15.19 32.22
CA LEU A 117 10.81 -15.77 31.66
C LEU A 117 10.36 -14.98 30.42
N LEU A 118 10.21 -13.66 30.51
CA LEU A 118 9.77 -12.82 29.39
C LEU A 118 10.70 -12.93 28.18
N SER A 119 12.02 -12.96 28.38
CA SER A 119 13.01 -13.12 27.31
C SER A 119 12.87 -14.46 26.61
N ASN A 120 12.74 -15.56 27.37
CA ASN A 120 12.50 -16.89 26.80
C ASN A 120 11.16 -16.94 26.03
N ARG A 121 10.12 -16.26 26.53
CA ARG A 121 8.83 -16.18 25.83
C ARG A 121 8.94 -15.37 24.54
N LEU A 122 9.61 -14.21 24.58
CA LEU A 122 9.82 -13.37 23.42
C LEU A 122 10.64 -14.10 22.35
N GLU A 123 11.74 -14.76 22.71
CA GLU A 123 12.54 -15.58 21.81
C GLU A 123 11.70 -16.70 21.15
N TRP A 124 10.87 -17.38 21.95
CA TRP A 124 9.95 -18.38 21.41
C TRP A 124 8.94 -17.78 20.42
N ILE A 125 8.37 -16.61 20.72
CA ILE A 125 7.44 -15.89 19.82
C ILE A 125 8.16 -15.55 18.50
N LEU A 126 9.37 -15.01 18.58
CA LEU A 126 10.21 -14.66 17.44
C LEU A 126 10.52 -15.90 16.58
N SER A 127 10.79 -17.05 17.21
CA SER A 127 11.13 -18.30 16.52
C SER A 127 9.98 -18.91 15.72
N ARG A 128 8.73 -18.76 16.20
CA ARG A 128 7.52 -19.28 15.53
C ARG A 128 7.17 -18.52 14.24
N GLY A 129 7.71 -17.32 14.07
CA GLY A 129 7.43 -16.46 12.93
C GLY A 129 8.15 -16.85 11.63
N GLY A 130 9.20 -17.68 11.68
CA GLY A 130 10.17 -17.81 10.59
C GLY A 130 10.95 -16.50 10.36
N LYS A 131 12.01 -16.54 9.52
CA LYS A 131 12.91 -15.38 9.28
C LYS A 131 12.20 -14.10 8.81
N ALA A 132 11.01 -14.21 8.21
CA ALA A 132 10.24 -13.07 7.70
C ALA A 132 9.26 -12.45 8.72
N LYS A 133 8.88 -13.15 9.80
CA LYS A 133 8.01 -12.60 10.86
C LYS A 133 8.73 -12.38 12.20
N SER A 134 9.97 -12.87 12.34
CA SER A 134 10.81 -12.64 13.53
C SER A 134 11.25 -11.18 13.68
N THR A 135 11.09 -10.32 12.68
CA THR A 135 11.46 -8.89 12.75
C THR A 135 10.32 -7.99 13.23
N LYS A 136 9.11 -8.52 13.44
CA LYS A 136 7.92 -7.70 13.77
C LYS A 136 7.87 -7.27 15.23
N PHE A 137 8.33 -8.12 16.15
CA PHE A 137 8.21 -7.91 17.59
C PHE A 137 9.40 -7.14 18.14
N ASP A 138 9.11 -6.12 18.93
CA ASP A 138 10.15 -5.24 19.50
C ASP A 138 10.37 -5.51 20.98
N SER A 139 9.30 -5.56 21.78
CA SER A 139 9.42 -5.80 23.22
C SER A 139 8.21 -6.52 23.81
N LEU A 140 8.44 -7.33 24.83
CA LEU A 140 7.42 -7.92 25.69
C LEU A 140 7.69 -7.50 27.14
N PHE A 141 6.75 -6.79 27.76
CA PHE A 141 6.94 -6.28 29.12
C PHE A 141 5.67 -6.34 29.94
N VAL A 142 5.83 -6.23 31.26
CA VAL A 142 4.71 -6.12 32.19
C VAL A 142 4.73 -4.79 32.92
N THR A 143 3.54 -4.27 33.19
CA THR A 143 3.33 -3.08 34.01
C THR A 143 2.59 -3.44 35.29
N ASP A 144 2.82 -2.69 36.36
CA ASP A 144 2.02 -2.78 37.57
C ASP A 144 0.63 -2.13 37.40
N ARG A 145 -0.16 -2.14 38.47
CA ARG A 145 -1.49 -1.51 38.53
C ARG A 145 -1.50 0.01 38.33
N TYR A 146 -0.35 0.66 38.42
CA TYR A 146 -0.17 2.11 38.27
C TYR A 146 0.48 2.50 36.94
N GLY A 147 0.86 1.53 36.10
CA GLY A 147 1.49 1.76 34.80
C GLY A 147 3.01 1.84 34.83
N THR A 148 3.64 1.45 35.93
CA THR A 148 5.09 1.34 36.07
C THR A 148 5.58 0.08 35.36
N MET A 149 6.56 0.19 34.46
CA MET A 149 7.17 -0.98 33.82
C MET A 149 8.03 -1.75 34.85
N VAL A 150 7.63 -2.98 35.16
CA VAL A 150 8.28 -3.78 36.21
C VAL A 150 9.40 -4.66 35.65
N ALA A 151 9.16 -5.28 34.50
CA ALA A 151 10.08 -6.19 33.84
C ALA A 151 9.83 -6.14 32.33
N ALA A 152 10.89 -6.25 31.54
CA ALA A 152 10.80 -6.22 30.09
C ALA A 152 11.81 -7.15 29.42
N ALA A 153 11.45 -7.63 28.24
CA ALA A 153 12.32 -8.29 27.29
C ALA A 153 12.28 -7.53 25.96
N PHE A 154 13.43 -7.38 25.32
CA PHE A 154 13.57 -6.66 24.05
C PHE A 154 14.18 -7.59 23.00
N ALA A 155 13.71 -7.47 21.75
CA ALA A 155 14.29 -8.21 20.63
C ALA A 155 15.70 -7.67 20.28
N ASN A 156 15.90 -6.36 20.44
CA ASN A 156 17.19 -5.69 20.36
C ASN A 156 17.43 -4.95 21.68
N GLU A 157 18.55 -5.21 22.36
CA GLU A 157 18.85 -4.57 23.63
C GLU A 157 18.93 -3.04 23.47
N PRO A 158 18.08 -2.27 24.18
CA PRO A 158 18.18 -0.82 24.16
C PRO A 158 19.40 -0.34 24.94
N SER A 159 19.88 0.87 24.64
CA SER A 159 20.96 1.52 25.40
C SER A 159 20.59 1.77 26.86
N SER A 160 19.30 1.94 27.15
CA SER A 160 18.74 2.01 28.50
C SER A 160 17.33 1.42 28.50
N ALA A 161 17.12 0.40 29.34
CA ALA A 161 15.80 -0.19 29.51
C ALA A 161 14.95 0.70 30.43
N PRO A 162 13.71 1.07 30.04
CA PRO A 162 12.85 1.97 30.82
C PRO A 162 12.17 1.28 32.02
N ILE A 163 12.91 0.41 32.73
CA ILE A 163 12.42 -0.29 33.92
C ILE A 163 12.24 0.71 35.06
N GLY A 164 11.09 0.66 35.72
CA GLY A 164 10.70 1.61 36.76
C GLY A 164 10.11 2.93 36.25
N GLU A 165 10.07 3.15 34.92
CA GLU A 165 9.36 4.29 34.34
C GLU A 165 7.85 4.05 34.30
N ASN A 166 7.07 5.13 34.38
CA ASN A 166 5.62 5.07 34.38
C ASN A 166 5.03 5.54 33.04
N PHE A 167 4.31 4.64 32.39
CA PHE A 167 3.69 4.84 31.08
C PHE A 167 2.15 4.82 31.13
N ALA A 168 1.55 5.13 32.28
CA ALA A 168 0.09 5.08 32.42
C ALA A 168 -0.65 6.00 31.42
N TYR A 169 -0.01 7.09 30.98
CA TYR A 169 -0.55 7.99 29.97
C TYR A 169 -0.72 7.36 28.59
N ARG A 170 -0.06 6.23 28.31
CA ARG A 170 -0.18 5.55 27.03
C ARG A 170 -1.53 4.88 26.87
N SER A 171 -2.02 4.84 25.64
CA SER A 171 -3.33 4.28 25.33
C SER A 171 -3.37 2.76 25.54
N TYR A 172 -2.23 2.05 25.40
CA TYR A 172 -2.13 0.63 25.80
C TYR A 172 -2.41 0.41 27.29
N PHE A 173 -2.11 1.38 28.15
CA PHE A 173 -2.37 1.23 29.57
C PHE A 173 -3.83 1.59 29.88
N SER A 174 -4.27 2.74 29.41
CA SER A 174 -5.60 3.30 29.75
C SER A 174 -6.75 2.68 28.97
N GLY A 175 -6.49 2.03 27.84
CA GLY A 175 -7.51 1.50 26.93
C GLY A 175 -8.26 2.59 26.15
N GLN A 176 -7.79 3.83 26.19
CA GLN A 176 -8.44 4.96 25.52
C GLN A 176 -8.09 5.00 24.03
N SER A 177 -8.89 5.73 23.26
CA SER A 177 -8.65 5.95 21.83
C SER A 177 -7.48 6.89 21.52
N ARG A 178 -6.76 7.39 22.55
CA ARG A 178 -5.58 8.25 22.43
C ARG A 178 -4.66 8.13 23.64
N ASP A 179 -3.40 8.51 23.45
CA ASP A 179 -2.51 8.81 24.57
C ASP A 179 -3.03 10.03 25.33
N LEU A 180 -2.99 9.94 26.65
CA LEU A 180 -3.23 11.06 27.56
C LEU A 180 -2.03 12.01 27.57
N SER A 181 -2.24 13.25 28.01
CA SER A 181 -1.12 14.18 28.20
C SER A 181 -0.08 13.56 29.13
N PRO A 182 1.23 13.64 28.81
CA PRO A 182 2.30 13.20 29.70
C PRO A 182 2.27 13.90 31.07
N THR A 183 1.63 15.07 31.18
CA THR A 183 1.44 15.81 32.44
C THR A 183 0.23 15.34 33.27
N THR A 184 -0.55 14.37 32.76
CA THR A 184 -1.71 13.84 33.47
C THR A 184 -1.25 13.07 34.70
N PRO A 185 -1.79 13.37 35.91
CA PRO A 185 -1.38 12.68 37.13
C PRO A 185 -1.56 11.17 37.03
N ARG A 186 -0.48 10.41 37.22
CA ARG A 186 -0.41 8.97 36.91
C ARG A 186 -1.39 8.16 37.76
N ARG A 187 -1.57 8.57 39.01
CA ARG A 187 -2.47 7.91 39.99
C ARG A 187 -3.94 7.99 39.62
N ASN A 188 -4.33 8.94 38.78
CA ASN A 188 -5.72 9.11 38.35
C ASN A 188 -6.06 8.31 37.10
N ILE A 189 -5.06 7.69 36.47
CA ILE A 189 -5.24 6.95 35.23
C ILE A 189 -5.60 5.51 35.57
N GLN A 190 -6.80 5.11 35.17
CA GLN A 190 -7.24 3.73 35.32
C GLN A 190 -6.69 2.89 34.17
N ARG A 191 -6.18 1.70 34.52
CA ARG A 191 -5.78 0.69 33.55
C ARG A 191 -6.99 0.12 32.81
N THR A 192 -6.77 -0.37 31.60
CA THR A 192 -7.76 -1.15 30.87
C THR A 192 -8.07 -2.47 31.60
N ASN A 193 -9.34 -2.86 31.56
CA ASN A 193 -9.84 -4.14 32.07
C ASN A 193 -10.05 -5.18 30.96
N THR A 194 -9.75 -4.83 29.70
CA THR A 194 -9.83 -5.72 28.55
C THR A 194 -8.59 -5.58 27.69
N SER A 195 -8.30 -6.58 26.87
CA SER A 195 -7.22 -6.49 25.91
C SER A 195 -7.45 -5.29 24.98
N HIS A 196 -6.40 -4.55 24.64
CA HIS A 196 -6.50 -3.31 23.86
C HIS A 196 -5.34 -3.16 22.87
N LEU A 197 -5.61 -2.54 21.72
CA LEU A 197 -4.60 -2.13 20.75
C LEU A 197 -4.39 -0.63 20.90
N SER A 198 -3.14 -0.22 21.12
CA SER A 198 -2.82 1.19 21.28
C SER A 198 -2.95 1.97 19.98
N VAL A 199 -3.09 3.29 20.10
CA VAL A 199 -2.75 4.18 19.00
C VAL A 199 -1.26 4.05 18.66
N PRO A 200 -0.84 4.33 17.42
CA PRO A 200 0.56 4.46 17.06
C PRO A 200 1.28 5.46 17.97
N PHE A 201 2.47 5.12 18.45
CA PHE A 201 3.29 6.01 19.25
C PHE A 201 4.77 5.88 18.90
N LYS A 202 5.51 6.97 19.04
CA LYS A 202 6.97 6.96 18.90
C LYS A 202 7.57 6.48 20.23
N SER A 203 8.38 5.42 20.17
CA SER A 203 9.08 4.89 21.34
C SER A 203 10.11 5.91 21.84
N THR A 204 10.09 6.20 23.15
CA THR A 204 11.10 7.07 23.78
C THR A 204 12.49 6.46 23.78
N THR A 205 12.58 5.12 23.77
CA THR A 205 13.84 4.38 23.81
C THR A 205 14.47 4.21 22.43
N THR A 206 13.67 3.85 21.41
CA THR A 206 14.20 3.53 20.07
C THR A 206 13.91 4.58 19.01
N ASN A 207 13.12 5.60 19.33
CA ASN A 207 12.65 6.61 18.38
C ASN A 207 11.90 6.02 17.16
N ARG A 208 11.45 4.76 17.22
CA ARG A 208 10.67 4.09 16.16
C ARG A 208 9.17 4.17 16.45
N TRP A 209 8.38 4.22 15.40
CA TRP A 209 6.92 4.11 15.49
C TRP A 209 6.50 2.68 15.84
N LYS A 210 5.71 2.55 16.90
CA LYS A 210 5.23 1.27 17.43
C LYS A 210 3.72 1.30 17.62
N ILE A 211 3.13 0.12 17.60
CA ILE A 211 1.83 -0.16 18.21
C ILE A 211 2.01 -1.22 19.28
N ALA A 212 1.13 -1.22 20.27
CA ALA A 212 1.17 -2.13 21.39
C ALA A 212 -0.17 -2.86 21.56
N VAL A 213 -0.10 -4.16 21.82
CA VAL A 213 -1.24 -4.96 22.28
C VAL A 213 -1.04 -5.22 23.76
N SER A 214 -2.00 -4.81 24.58
CA SER A 214 -1.97 -4.96 26.03
C SER A 214 -3.09 -5.87 26.51
N THR A 215 -2.82 -6.77 27.46
CA THR A 215 -3.82 -7.63 28.10
C THR A 215 -3.69 -7.59 29.63
N PRO A 216 -4.80 -7.49 30.38
CA PRO A 216 -4.77 -7.55 31.84
C PRO A 216 -4.24 -8.87 32.39
N VAL A 217 -3.33 -8.81 33.37
CA VAL A 217 -2.82 -9.97 34.11
C VAL A 217 -3.59 -10.09 35.43
N SER A 218 -4.31 -11.19 35.60
CA SER A 218 -5.21 -11.41 36.73
C SER A 218 -4.65 -12.46 37.70
N LEU A 219 -4.21 -12.03 38.88
CA LEU A 219 -3.61 -12.89 39.89
C LEU A 219 -4.67 -13.42 40.85
N LYS A 220 -4.48 -14.66 41.32
CA LYS A 220 -5.32 -15.25 42.37
C LYS A 220 -4.87 -14.70 43.72
N ARG A 221 -5.70 -13.86 44.34
CA ARG A 221 -5.47 -13.43 45.73
C ARG A 221 -6.40 -14.20 46.67
N LYS A 222 -5.93 -14.45 47.90
CA LYS A 222 -6.80 -14.95 48.97
C LYS A 222 -7.73 -13.81 49.38
N SER A 223 -9.03 -13.96 49.12
CA SER A 223 -10.05 -13.07 49.67
C SER A 223 -10.13 -13.24 51.19
N SER A 224 -10.67 -12.23 51.87
CA SER A 224 -11.04 -12.33 53.29
C SER A 224 -12.08 -13.41 53.56
N ASP A 225 -12.82 -13.84 52.53
CA ASP A 225 -13.66 -15.03 52.56
C ASP A 225 -12.88 -16.25 52.04
N GLU A 226 -12.58 -17.21 52.92
CA GLU A 226 -11.84 -18.46 52.61
C GLU A 226 -12.46 -19.32 51.47
N LYS A 227 -13.66 -18.98 51.00
CA LYS A 227 -14.41 -19.71 49.97
C LYS A 227 -14.38 -19.07 48.57
N SER A 228 -13.92 -17.83 48.40
CA SER A 228 -13.78 -17.20 47.07
C SER A 228 -12.31 -16.85 46.77
N GLN A 229 -11.76 -17.49 45.74
CA GLN A 229 -10.52 -17.02 45.11
C GLN A 229 -10.88 -15.93 44.10
N ASP A 230 -10.91 -14.68 44.54
CA ASP A 230 -11.11 -13.57 43.62
C ASP A 230 -9.83 -13.32 42.82
N ARG A 231 -9.99 -13.26 41.49
CA ARG A 231 -8.91 -12.86 40.58
C ARG A 231 -8.87 -11.34 40.53
N VAL A 232 -7.73 -10.77 40.91
CA VAL A 232 -7.50 -9.33 40.91
C VAL A 232 -6.55 -8.98 39.78
N ILE A 233 -6.91 -8.01 38.94
CA ILE A 233 -6.00 -7.50 37.91
C ILE A 233 -4.89 -6.71 38.61
N GLU A 234 -3.65 -7.16 38.50
CA GLU A 234 -2.50 -6.56 39.18
C GLU A 234 -1.62 -5.72 38.25
N GLY A 235 -1.86 -5.83 36.94
CA GLY A 235 -1.03 -5.19 35.94
C GLY A 235 -1.48 -5.54 34.52
N LEU A 236 -0.69 -5.13 33.54
CA LEU A 236 -0.89 -5.47 32.13
C LEU A 236 0.36 -6.11 31.55
N LEU A 237 0.17 -7.15 30.73
CA LEU A 237 1.18 -7.65 29.80
C LEU A 237 1.06 -6.86 28.50
N VAL A 238 2.17 -6.37 27.97
CA VAL A 238 2.21 -5.54 26.77
C VAL A 238 3.23 -6.10 25.79
N LEU A 239 2.79 -6.31 24.56
CA LEU A 239 3.63 -6.69 23.43
C LEU A 239 3.67 -5.52 22.44
N THR A 240 4.86 -5.08 22.06
CA THR A 240 5.03 -4.01 21.08
C THR A 240 5.59 -4.56 19.77
N ILE A 241 5.16 -3.93 18.69
CA ILE A 241 5.65 -4.21 17.34
C ILE A 241 6.08 -2.90 16.68
N ASN A 242 7.15 -2.97 15.89
CA ASN A 242 7.58 -1.84 15.08
C ASN A 242 6.71 -1.78 13.82
N ILE A 243 6.06 -0.63 13.60
CA ILE A 243 5.18 -0.43 12.45
C ILE A 243 5.96 -0.54 11.13
N GLY A 244 7.20 -0.04 11.10
CA GLY A 244 8.08 -0.12 9.94
C GLY A 244 8.37 -1.54 9.48
N ASP A 245 8.25 -2.53 10.37
CA ASP A 245 8.59 -3.93 10.11
C ASP A 245 7.34 -4.75 9.69
N LEU A 246 6.16 -4.13 9.60
CA LEU A 246 4.94 -4.76 9.10
C LEU A 246 5.00 -4.94 7.58
N GLN A 247 5.14 -6.16 7.08
CA GLN A 247 5.08 -6.39 5.64
C GLN A 247 3.62 -6.34 5.16
N LEU A 248 3.10 -5.14 4.90
CA LEU A 248 1.69 -4.93 4.56
C LEU A 248 1.32 -5.39 3.15
N LEU A 249 2.30 -5.41 2.23
CA LEU A 249 2.17 -5.96 0.88
C LEU A 249 3.55 -6.34 0.32
N ALA A 250 4.26 -7.25 1.00
CA ALA A 250 5.36 -7.97 0.33
C ALA A 250 4.75 -9.05 -0.58
N SER A 251 3.98 -8.61 -1.58
CA SER A 251 3.70 -9.41 -2.75
C SER A 251 5.05 -9.73 -3.40
N GLU A 252 5.22 -10.97 -3.84
CA GLU A 252 6.41 -11.52 -4.52
C GLU A 252 6.95 -10.64 -5.68
N SER A 253 6.19 -9.64 -6.12
CA SER A 253 6.55 -8.64 -7.12
C SER A 253 7.63 -7.63 -6.70
N GLN A 254 7.90 -7.40 -5.41
CA GLN A 254 9.02 -6.52 -5.01
C GLN A 254 10.40 -7.19 -5.21
N GLN A 255 10.49 -8.52 -5.15
CA GLN A 255 11.76 -9.23 -5.29
C GLN A 255 12.22 -9.39 -6.75
N GLN A 256 11.35 -9.15 -7.73
CA GLN A 256 11.67 -9.39 -9.15
C GLN A 256 12.21 -8.18 -9.93
N GLN A 257 12.33 -6.99 -9.33
CA GLN A 257 12.83 -5.79 -10.04
C GLN A 257 13.87 -4.98 -9.24
N LEU A 258 14.76 -5.65 -8.51
CA LEU A 258 16.06 -5.08 -8.10
C LEU A 258 17.11 -5.29 -9.21
N GLY A 259 16.72 -5.06 -10.47
CA GLY A 259 17.58 -5.07 -11.64
C GLY A 259 17.86 -3.64 -12.12
N ASP A 260 19.12 -3.24 -12.04
CA ASP A 260 19.79 -2.13 -12.73
C ASP A 260 18.95 -0.89 -13.15
N GLY A 261 18.90 0.09 -12.25
CA GLY A 261 19.30 1.48 -12.53
C GLY A 261 18.49 2.38 -13.48
N SER A 262 17.56 1.90 -14.32
CA SER A 262 17.02 2.78 -15.38
C SER A 262 15.53 2.73 -15.69
N ASN A 263 14.74 1.84 -15.09
CA ASN A 263 13.27 1.94 -15.16
C ASN A 263 12.62 1.13 -14.03
N ARG A 264 12.38 1.75 -12.87
CA ARG A 264 11.57 1.14 -11.82
C ARG A 264 10.11 1.23 -12.24
N GLU A 265 9.60 0.16 -12.84
CA GLU A 265 8.18 0.04 -13.16
C GLU A 265 7.43 -0.27 -11.86
N PHE A 266 7.00 0.76 -11.14
CA PHE A 266 6.30 0.59 -9.87
C PHE A 266 4.95 -0.12 -10.11
N SER A 267 4.92 -1.43 -9.86
CA SER A 267 3.68 -2.09 -9.44
C SER A 267 3.29 -1.49 -8.08
N GLY A 268 2.01 -1.13 -7.90
CA GLY A 268 1.58 -0.33 -6.75
C GLY A 268 1.97 -0.90 -5.38
N PHE A 269 1.95 -0.06 -4.36
CA PHE A 269 2.37 -0.41 -3.00
C PHE A 269 1.38 0.08 -1.94
N ALA A 270 1.45 -0.52 -0.75
CA ALA A 270 0.67 -0.10 0.42
C ALA A 270 1.49 0.79 1.36
N VAL A 271 0.77 1.69 2.02
CA VAL A 271 1.26 2.68 2.96
C VAL A 271 0.35 2.65 4.18
N LEU A 272 0.92 2.64 5.38
CA LEU A 272 0.14 2.74 6.61
C LEU A 272 0.05 4.20 7.06
N VAL A 273 -1.14 4.64 7.39
CA VAL A 273 -1.47 6.02 7.76
C VAL A 273 -2.17 6.04 9.11
N ASP A 274 -1.83 7.01 9.94
CA ASP A 274 -2.51 7.27 11.21
C ASP A 274 -3.88 7.92 10.94
N GLY A 275 -4.95 7.22 11.25
CA GLY A 275 -6.34 7.69 11.17
C GLY A 275 -6.88 8.23 12.49
N HIS A 276 -6.02 8.49 13.48
CA HIS A 276 -6.44 9.12 14.71
C HIS A 276 -6.85 10.58 14.48
N GLU A 277 -8.08 10.93 14.88
CA GLU A 277 -8.58 12.31 14.81
C GLU A 277 -7.71 13.26 15.64
N GLY A 278 -7.17 14.30 15.00
CA GLY A 278 -6.37 15.34 15.65
C GLY A 278 -5.10 15.71 14.91
N ASP A 279 -4.11 16.23 15.63
CA ASP A 279 -2.89 16.79 15.03
C ASP A 279 -2.05 15.77 14.26
N ARG A 280 -2.24 14.48 14.55
CA ARG A 280 -1.51 13.37 13.96
C ARG A 280 -2.24 12.68 12.81
N GLU A 281 -3.48 13.07 12.55
CA GLU A 281 -4.30 12.47 11.49
C GLU A 281 -3.66 12.63 10.12
N GLY A 282 -3.53 11.56 9.35
CA GLY A 282 -2.86 11.56 8.05
C GLY A 282 -1.34 11.37 8.12
N THR A 283 -0.75 11.13 9.29
CA THR A 283 0.69 10.85 9.41
C THR A 283 1.02 9.51 8.74
N ILE A 284 2.01 9.49 7.87
CA ILE A 284 2.50 8.27 7.23
C ILE A 284 3.37 7.51 8.25
N LEU A 285 2.86 6.36 8.69
CA LEU A 285 3.49 5.49 9.68
C LEU A 285 4.42 4.47 9.03
N GLN A 286 4.10 4.05 7.81
CA GLN A 286 4.93 3.12 7.04
C GLN A 286 4.87 3.44 5.55
N HIS A 287 6.05 3.48 4.92
CA HIS A 287 6.20 3.66 3.48
C HIS A 287 7.47 2.95 2.98
N PRO A 288 7.49 2.38 1.76
CA PRO A 288 8.70 1.74 1.20
C PRO A 288 9.94 2.64 1.14
N PHE A 289 9.75 3.96 1.13
CA PHE A 289 10.85 4.94 1.22
C PHE A 289 11.66 4.77 2.51
N PHE A 290 11.00 4.49 3.64
CA PHE A 290 11.67 4.46 4.95
C PHE A 290 12.68 3.34 5.08
N THR A 291 12.49 2.20 4.40
CA THR A 291 13.48 1.10 4.40
C THR A 291 14.73 1.48 3.60
N THR A 292 14.57 2.08 2.42
CA THR A 292 15.72 2.56 1.63
C THR A 292 16.45 3.71 2.29
N TRP A 293 15.72 4.55 3.02
CA TRP A 293 16.27 5.68 3.74
C TRP A 293 17.09 5.21 4.95
N SER A 294 16.58 4.27 5.74
CA SER A 294 17.31 3.69 6.87
C SER A 294 18.58 2.94 6.46
N ASP A 295 18.57 2.25 5.31
CA ASP A 295 19.73 1.45 4.85
C ASP A 295 20.86 2.29 4.24
N SER A 296 20.54 3.48 3.73
CA SER A 296 21.52 4.37 3.07
C SER A 296 22.21 5.33 4.04
N THR A 297 21.61 5.57 5.20
CA THR A 297 22.18 6.38 6.28
C THR A 297 22.54 5.48 7.45
N GLY A 298 23.74 4.89 7.41
CA GLY A 298 24.23 4.02 8.49
C GLY A 298 24.06 4.67 9.87
N THR A 299 23.53 3.89 10.81
CA THR A 299 23.57 3.94 12.30
C THR A 299 23.64 5.27 13.07
N ASP A 300 23.51 6.44 12.44
CA ASP A 300 23.53 7.74 13.10
C ASP A 300 22.09 8.20 13.36
N SER A 301 21.72 8.07 14.63
CA SER A 301 20.46 8.43 15.27
C SER A 301 20.02 9.91 15.18
N ASP A 302 20.70 10.74 14.38
CA ASP A 302 20.59 12.20 14.43
C ASP A 302 19.85 12.85 13.24
N ARG A 303 19.29 12.07 12.30
CA ARG A 303 18.52 12.62 11.16
C ARG A 303 17.05 12.16 11.06
N ASP A 304 16.62 11.22 11.89
CA ASP A 304 15.26 10.62 11.90
C ASP A 304 14.22 11.42 12.73
N SER A 305 14.59 12.60 13.22
CA SER A 305 13.85 13.21 14.33
C SER A 305 12.69 14.12 13.92
N GLU A 306 12.65 14.68 12.70
CA GLU A 306 11.71 15.78 12.41
C GLU A 306 10.87 15.66 11.13
N ALA A 307 11.20 14.78 10.18
CA ALA A 307 10.42 14.65 8.95
C ALA A 307 9.15 13.81 9.18
N ILE A 308 8.11 14.43 9.75
CA ILE A 308 6.77 13.85 9.81
C ILE A 308 6.13 14.02 8.44
N PHE A 309 6.11 12.96 7.64
CA PHE A 309 5.36 12.95 6.40
C PHE A 309 3.87 12.83 6.71
N LYS A 310 3.10 13.83 6.28
CA LYS A 310 1.67 13.95 6.58
C LYS A 310 0.88 14.23 5.32
N ILE A 311 -0.22 13.51 5.14
CA ILE A 311 -1.23 13.79 4.12
C ILE A 311 -2.04 15.00 4.59
N ASP A 312 -2.20 15.98 3.71
CA ASP A 312 -3.03 17.15 3.98
C ASP A 312 -4.48 16.75 4.29
N ARG A 313 -5.16 17.50 5.16
CA ARG A 313 -6.49 17.14 5.66
C ARG A 313 -7.53 17.07 4.54
N ASP A 314 -7.52 18.02 3.62
CA ASP A 314 -8.49 18.06 2.52
C ASP A 314 -8.28 16.86 1.58
N THR A 315 -7.02 16.50 1.36
CA THR A 315 -6.66 15.31 0.57
C THR A 315 -7.07 14.02 1.29
N LEU A 316 -6.88 13.96 2.60
CA LEU A 316 -7.21 12.80 3.42
C LEU A 316 -8.71 12.53 3.46
N ASP A 317 -9.53 13.57 3.60
CA ASP A 317 -10.99 13.43 3.67
C ASP A 317 -11.54 12.88 2.34
N VAL A 318 -11.02 13.35 1.20
CA VAL A 318 -11.36 12.78 -0.13
C VAL A 318 -10.90 11.32 -0.25
N LEU A 319 -9.69 10.99 0.24
CA LEU A 319 -9.18 9.62 0.18
C LEU A 319 -10.01 8.62 0.98
N LYS A 320 -10.58 9.04 2.12
CA LYS A 320 -11.43 8.21 2.98
C LYS A 320 -12.79 7.91 2.35
N GLU A 321 -13.34 8.84 1.57
CA GLU A 321 -14.68 8.69 1.00
C GLU A 321 -14.64 7.99 -0.37
N ASP A 322 -13.88 8.55 -1.31
CA ASP A 322 -13.97 8.18 -2.74
C ASP A 322 -12.63 7.71 -3.34
N GLY A 323 -11.54 7.86 -2.60
CA GLY A 323 -10.19 7.71 -3.14
C GLY A 323 -9.85 8.85 -4.13
N MET A 324 -8.65 8.82 -4.71
CA MET A 324 -8.16 9.93 -5.52
C MET A 324 -7.34 9.45 -6.71
N ARG A 325 -7.65 9.95 -7.92
CA ARG A 325 -6.93 9.61 -9.17
C ARG A 325 -5.65 10.43 -9.43
N ASN A 326 -5.52 11.58 -8.77
CA ASN A 326 -4.41 12.52 -8.92
C ASN A 326 -3.74 12.78 -7.57
N TYR A 327 -3.60 11.75 -6.74
CA TYR A 327 -2.94 11.85 -5.45
C TYR A 327 -1.44 12.15 -5.66
N ILE A 328 -0.90 13.01 -4.81
CA ILE A 328 0.53 13.34 -4.78
C ILE A 328 1.06 12.86 -3.43
N ASP A 329 2.00 11.91 -3.45
CA ASP A 329 2.59 11.40 -2.22
C ASP A 329 3.42 12.50 -1.52
N PRO A 330 3.18 12.81 -0.22
CA PRO A 330 3.96 13.78 0.54
C PRO A 330 5.48 13.54 0.52
N ILE A 331 5.91 12.28 0.38
CA ILE A 331 7.33 11.90 0.30
C ILE A 331 7.98 12.43 -0.97
N SER A 332 7.23 12.68 -2.03
CA SER A 332 7.74 13.21 -3.31
C SER A 332 8.41 14.60 -3.17
N ASN A 333 8.07 15.34 -2.12
CA ASN A 333 8.66 16.64 -1.77
C ASN A 333 10.05 16.51 -1.13
N HIS A 334 10.41 15.34 -0.61
CA HIS A 334 11.72 15.09 -0.02
C HIS A 334 12.80 15.00 -1.12
N PRO A 335 14.04 15.52 -0.89
CA PRO A 335 15.13 15.43 -1.87
C PRO A 335 15.44 14.00 -2.36
N ASP A 336 15.34 13.03 -1.44
CA ASP A 336 15.55 11.59 -1.73
C ASP A 336 14.27 10.87 -2.17
N GLY A 337 13.11 11.51 -2.05
CA GLY A 337 11.81 10.98 -2.44
C GLY A 337 11.50 11.10 -3.95
N ARG A 338 12.51 11.41 -4.78
CA ARG A 338 12.35 11.63 -6.22
C ARG A 338 11.67 10.47 -6.95
N ALA A 339 11.86 9.24 -6.47
CA ALA A 339 11.25 8.04 -7.02
C ALA A 339 9.71 8.00 -6.89
N TYR A 340 9.15 8.76 -5.94
CA TYR A 340 7.71 8.81 -5.66
C TYR A 340 7.02 10.03 -6.28
N ARG A 341 7.75 10.81 -7.10
CA ARG A 341 7.18 11.94 -7.83
C ARG A 341 6.26 11.46 -8.95
N GLY A 342 5.12 12.12 -9.08
CA GLY A 342 4.13 11.81 -10.11
C GLY A 342 2.73 11.85 -9.53
N ARG A 343 1.75 11.56 -10.40
CA ARG A 343 0.36 11.41 -10.01
C ARG A 343 0.09 9.94 -9.73
N TRP A 344 -0.61 9.69 -8.63
CA TRP A 344 -0.97 8.37 -8.17
C TRP A 344 -2.49 8.22 -8.16
N ILE A 345 -2.95 7.03 -8.52
CA ILE A 345 -4.30 6.60 -8.19
C ILE A 345 -4.19 5.92 -6.84
N ALA A 346 -4.94 6.43 -5.86
CA ALA A 346 -4.84 6.01 -4.48
C ALA A 346 -6.22 5.71 -3.89
N ALA A 347 -6.31 4.64 -3.13
CA ALA A 347 -7.52 4.25 -2.40
C ALA A 347 -7.15 3.92 -0.96
N MET A 348 -8.02 4.26 -0.02
CA MET A 348 -7.79 4.07 1.41
C MET A 348 -8.87 3.18 2.01
N GLU A 349 -8.47 2.28 2.91
CA GLU A 349 -9.37 1.45 3.69
C GLU A 349 -9.03 1.54 5.18
N LYS A 350 -10.06 1.54 6.02
CA LYS A 350 -9.90 1.51 7.48
C LYS A 350 -9.64 0.08 7.96
N VAL A 351 -8.74 -0.05 8.93
CA VAL A 351 -8.45 -1.35 9.57
C VAL A 351 -9.38 -1.54 10.77
N GLU A 352 -10.15 -2.63 10.79
CA GLU A 352 -11.10 -2.98 11.84
C GLU A 352 -10.78 -4.31 12.50
N ILE A 353 -10.78 -4.38 13.83
CA ILE A 353 -10.52 -5.65 14.53
C ILE A 353 -11.85 -6.31 14.86
N ALA A 354 -12.07 -7.51 14.34
CA ALA A 354 -13.18 -8.36 14.79
C ALA A 354 -12.82 -9.02 16.13
N ARG A 355 -13.54 -8.67 17.20
CA ARG A 355 -13.41 -9.34 18.50
C ARG A 355 -14.64 -10.18 18.82
N LYS A 356 -14.43 -11.43 19.21
CA LYS A 356 -15.44 -12.21 19.94
C LYS A 356 -15.50 -11.67 21.36
N GLY A 357 -16.58 -10.98 21.70
CA GLY A 357 -16.82 -10.54 23.07
C GLY A 357 -17.27 -11.71 23.96
N MET A 358 -17.61 -11.40 25.22
CA MET A 358 -18.37 -12.35 26.07
C MET A 358 -19.77 -12.64 25.51
N ASP A 359 -20.33 -11.71 24.74
CA ASP A 359 -21.52 -11.96 23.92
C ASP A 359 -21.07 -12.67 22.63
N GLU A 360 -21.79 -13.71 22.22
CA GLU A 360 -21.53 -14.56 21.04
C GLU A 360 -21.48 -13.82 19.68
N PHE A 361 -21.66 -12.49 19.69
CA PHE A 361 -21.58 -11.61 18.53
C PHE A 361 -20.19 -10.98 18.38
N GLU A 362 -19.61 -11.10 17.19
CA GLU A 362 -18.37 -10.41 16.82
C GLU A 362 -18.62 -8.90 16.74
N ARG A 363 -18.02 -8.13 17.66
CA ARG A 363 -18.03 -6.66 17.59
C ARG A 363 -16.78 -6.22 16.85
N ARG A 364 -16.95 -5.57 15.71
CA ARG A 364 -15.86 -4.89 15.01
C ARG A 364 -15.51 -3.63 15.78
N GLN A 365 -14.25 -3.50 16.17
CA GLN A 365 -13.73 -2.30 16.80
C GLN A 365 -12.87 -1.54 15.82
N PRO A 366 -13.20 -0.27 15.54
CA PRO A 366 -12.40 0.55 14.65
C PRO A 366 -11.03 0.78 15.28
N THR A 367 -9.96 0.57 14.50
CA THR A 367 -8.62 1.02 14.90
C THR A 367 -8.37 2.44 14.40
N SER A 368 -7.28 3.05 14.87
CA SER A 368 -6.76 4.29 14.31
C SER A 368 -5.81 4.06 13.13
N LEU A 369 -5.79 2.86 12.54
CA LEU A 369 -4.93 2.53 11.40
C LEU A 369 -5.75 2.60 10.11
N MET A 370 -5.18 3.27 9.10
CA MET A 370 -5.71 3.31 7.75
C MET A 370 -4.66 2.82 6.78
N LEU A 371 -5.09 2.05 5.79
CA LEU A 371 -4.22 1.52 4.76
C LEU A 371 -4.49 2.24 3.44
N LEU A 372 -3.43 2.80 2.85
CA LEU A 372 -3.46 3.50 1.58
C LEU A 372 -2.73 2.66 0.52
N VAL A 373 -3.40 2.30 -0.56
CA VAL A 373 -2.77 1.64 -1.72
C VAL A 373 -2.62 2.64 -2.84
N GLN A 374 -1.43 2.69 -3.44
CA GLN A 374 -1.08 3.65 -4.49
C GLN A 374 -0.53 2.95 -5.74
N VAL A 375 -1.02 3.35 -6.91
CA VAL A 375 -0.51 2.90 -8.22
C VAL A 375 -0.18 4.13 -9.08
N PRO A 376 0.94 4.17 -9.83
CA PRO A 376 1.26 5.30 -10.68
C PRO A 376 0.17 5.51 -11.74
N ALA A 377 -0.35 6.73 -11.91
CA ALA A 377 -1.37 7.02 -12.92
C ALA A 377 -0.84 6.84 -14.36
N GLU A 378 0.47 6.99 -14.54
CA GLU A 378 1.13 6.84 -15.84
C GLU A 378 1.19 5.37 -16.30
N SER A 379 1.25 4.40 -15.39
CA SER A 379 1.33 2.98 -15.77
C SER A 379 0.05 2.48 -16.46
N ILE A 380 -1.09 3.14 -16.22
CA ILE A 380 -2.40 2.77 -16.77
C ILE A 380 -2.68 3.48 -18.10
N THR A 381 -2.12 4.67 -18.31
CA THR A 381 -2.44 5.54 -19.46
C THR A 381 -1.45 5.38 -20.63
N VAL A 382 -0.21 4.95 -20.37
CA VAL A 382 0.82 4.74 -21.40
C VAL A 382 0.45 3.71 -22.48
N PRO A 383 -0.19 2.55 -22.18
CA PRO A 383 -0.60 1.59 -23.20
C PRO A 383 -1.62 2.17 -24.19
N VAL A 384 -2.54 3.02 -23.74
CA VAL A 384 -3.58 3.62 -24.59
C VAL A 384 -2.99 4.66 -25.54
N GLY A 385 -2.14 5.56 -25.03
CA GLY A 385 -1.52 6.59 -25.86
C GLY A 385 -0.62 6.01 -26.96
N THR A 386 0.04 4.87 -26.69
CA THR A 386 0.88 4.18 -27.69
C THR A 386 0.04 3.45 -28.75
N MET A 387 -1.12 2.88 -28.37
CA MET A 387 -2.09 2.31 -29.31
C MET A 387 -2.73 3.41 -30.18
N ALA A 388 -3.14 4.54 -29.61
CA ALA A 388 -3.71 5.68 -30.35
C ALA A 388 -2.72 6.24 -31.38
N LYS A 389 -1.45 6.43 -30.99
CA LYS A 389 -0.38 6.85 -31.91
C LYS A 389 -0.10 5.85 -33.03
N SER A 390 -0.28 4.56 -32.77
CA SER A 390 -0.09 3.52 -33.79
C SER A 390 -1.26 3.46 -34.76
N LEU A 391 -2.49 3.62 -34.26
CA LEU A 391 -3.71 3.73 -35.07
C LEU A 391 -3.67 4.99 -35.95
N ALA A 392 -3.21 6.11 -35.41
CA ALA A 392 -3.04 7.37 -36.16
C ALA A 392 -2.01 7.23 -37.29
N ARG A 393 -0.91 6.52 -37.05
CA ARG A 393 0.08 6.21 -38.10
C ARG A 393 -0.51 5.34 -39.21
N LEU A 394 -1.27 4.31 -38.85
CA LEU A 394 -1.98 3.45 -39.82
C LEU A 394 -2.97 4.25 -40.67
N PHE A 395 -3.75 5.15 -40.05
CA PHE A 395 -4.67 6.04 -40.76
C PHE A 395 -3.95 6.97 -41.73
N PHE A 396 -2.81 7.54 -41.30
CA PHE A 396 -1.99 8.38 -42.17
C PHE A 396 -1.46 7.62 -43.39
N TYR A 397 -0.99 6.38 -43.22
CA TYR A 397 -0.59 5.54 -44.34
C TYR A 397 -1.76 5.20 -45.28
N ALA A 398 -2.94 4.91 -44.74
CA ALA A 398 -4.14 4.66 -45.54
C ALA A 398 -4.55 5.90 -46.36
N LEU A 399 -4.43 7.09 -45.77
CA LEU A 399 -4.71 8.36 -46.46
C LEU A 399 -3.73 8.60 -47.63
N ILE A 400 -2.43 8.37 -47.40
CA ILE A 400 -1.41 8.47 -48.45
C ILE A 400 -1.69 7.46 -49.57
N ALA A 401 -1.99 6.20 -49.22
CA ALA A 401 -2.29 5.16 -50.20
C ALA A 401 -3.53 5.51 -51.05
N LEU A 402 -4.57 6.07 -50.44
CA LEU A 402 -5.76 6.55 -51.14
C LEU A 402 -5.41 7.70 -52.11
N LEU A 403 -4.64 8.68 -51.66
CA LEU A 403 -4.20 9.80 -52.51
C LEU A 403 -3.33 9.31 -53.67
N LEU A 404 -2.44 8.35 -53.44
CA LEU A 404 -1.65 7.69 -54.48
C LEU A 404 -2.52 6.94 -55.47
N ALA A 405 -3.53 6.20 -55.02
CA ALA A 405 -4.45 5.48 -55.89
C ALA A 405 -5.26 6.45 -56.78
N ILE A 406 -5.74 7.56 -56.22
CA ILE A 406 -6.41 8.63 -56.96
C ILE A 406 -5.47 9.24 -58.00
N ALA A 407 -4.23 9.55 -57.61
CA ALA A 407 -3.22 10.10 -58.51
C ALA A 407 -2.88 9.13 -59.65
N LEU A 408 -2.71 7.83 -59.35
CA LEU A 408 -2.43 6.79 -60.34
C LEU A 408 -3.58 6.61 -61.34
N LEU A 409 -4.82 6.56 -60.83
CA LEU A 409 -6.02 6.46 -61.65
C LEU A 409 -6.16 7.68 -62.58
N TRP A 410 -5.87 8.87 -62.05
CA TRP A 410 -5.85 10.09 -62.85
C TRP A 410 -4.76 10.08 -63.92
N LEU A 411 -3.57 9.55 -63.60
CA LEU A 411 -2.46 9.40 -64.55
C LEU A 411 -2.86 8.46 -65.70
N ILE A 412 -3.51 7.34 -65.39
CA ILE A 412 -4.04 6.38 -66.39
C ILE A 412 -5.08 7.06 -67.30
N VAL A 413 -6.07 7.74 -66.72
CA VAL A 413 -7.11 8.47 -67.47
C VAL A 413 -6.49 9.55 -68.35
N SER A 414 -5.55 10.33 -67.82
CA SER A 414 -4.85 11.39 -68.56
C SER A 414 -4.01 10.85 -69.72
N ARG A 415 -3.41 9.67 -69.54
CA ARG A 415 -2.62 9.00 -70.58
C ARG A 415 -3.51 8.48 -71.70
N PHE A 416 -4.66 7.88 -71.37
CA PHE A 416 -5.62 7.39 -72.35
C PHE A 416 -6.30 8.53 -73.13
N LEU A 417 -6.65 9.63 -72.46
CA LEU A 417 -7.22 10.81 -73.11
C LEU A 417 -6.20 11.62 -73.94
N ARG A 418 -4.89 11.40 -73.73
CA ARG A 418 -3.79 11.99 -74.52
C ARG A 418 -3.37 11.16 -75.73
N THR A 419 -4.10 10.09 -76.06
CA THR A 419 -3.99 9.40 -77.35
C THR A 419 -5.12 9.82 -78.29
N PRO A 420 -5.05 11.00 -78.94
CA PRO A 420 -5.81 11.25 -80.17
C PRO A 420 -5.04 10.69 -81.37
N ASP A 421 -5.78 10.07 -82.29
CA ASP A 421 -5.43 9.79 -83.70
C ASP A 421 -4.35 8.76 -84.05
N GLN A 422 -4.64 7.47 -83.87
CA GLN A 422 -4.03 6.41 -84.71
C GLN A 422 -5.05 5.49 -85.42
N PHE A 423 -6.36 5.72 -85.29
CA PHE A 423 -7.40 4.85 -85.88
C PHE A 423 -8.01 5.34 -87.21
N VAL A 424 -7.53 6.43 -87.81
CA VAL A 424 -8.13 7.00 -89.04
C VAL A 424 -7.34 6.65 -90.33
N GLN A 425 -6.20 5.95 -90.28
CA GLN A 425 -5.34 5.77 -91.45
C GLN A 425 -5.23 4.34 -92.03
N ALA A 426 -6.23 3.47 -91.82
CA ALA A 426 -6.21 2.09 -92.36
C ALA A 426 -7.38 1.74 -93.31
N SER A 427 -8.28 2.68 -93.63
CA SER A 427 -9.47 2.43 -94.47
C SER A 427 -9.57 3.44 -95.62
N GLY A 428 -8.61 3.41 -96.55
CA GLY A 428 -8.79 4.12 -97.81
C GLY A 428 -7.53 4.23 -98.65
N SER A 429 -7.21 3.20 -99.42
CA SER A 429 -6.46 3.33 -100.69
C SER A 429 -6.39 1.99 -101.45
N ARG A 430 -6.72 2.06 -102.74
CA ARG A 430 -6.50 1.10 -103.84
C ARG A 430 -7.56 0.03 -104.11
N ALA A 431 -8.66 0.52 -104.66
CA ALA A 431 -9.25 -0.04 -105.87
C ALA A 431 -8.38 0.29 -107.13
N LEU A 432 -8.62 -0.48 -108.21
CA LEU A 432 -8.03 -0.49 -109.56
C LEU A 432 -6.63 -1.15 -109.68
N GLY A 433 -6.43 -2.18 -110.50
CA GLY A 433 -7.34 -2.86 -111.43
C GLY A 433 -6.60 -3.91 -112.29
N THR A 434 -7.33 -4.98 -112.58
CA THR A 434 -7.53 -5.56 -113.92
C THR A 434 -6.45 -6.45 -114.58
N GLN A 435 -6.86 -7.73 -114.74
CA GLN A 435 -6.62 -8.71 -115.83
C GLN A 435 -5.22 -9.35 -115.96
N SER A 436 -5.09 -10.68 -115.90
CA SER A 436 -5.55 -11.66 -116.91
C SER A 436 -5.10 -13.07 -116.44
N ARG A 437 -5.98 -14.09 -116.50
CA ARG A 437 -5.91 -15.33 -117.34
C ARG A 437 -4.67 -16.21 -117.04
N SER A 438 -4.73 -17.52 -116.78
CA SER A 438 -5.66 -18.59 -117.14
C SER A 438 -5.35 -19.87 -116.32
N THR A 439 -6.32 -20.82 -116.31
CA THR A 439 -6.15 -22.31 -116.26
C THR A 439 -5.46 -22.92 -115.04
N SER A 440 -5.89 -24.01 -114.41
CA SER A 440 -6.87 -25.06 -114.71
C SER A 440 -7.15 -25.83 -113.40
N ASP A 441 -8.27 -26.55 -113.35
CA ASP A 441 -8.47 -27.89 -112.76
C ASP A 441 -7.72 -28.25 -111.46
N SER A 442 -8.33 -28.75 -110.40
CA SER A 442 -9.36 -29.80 -110.38
C SER A 442 -9.74 -30.12 -108.93
N ASP A 443 -10.98 -30.59 -108.77
CA ASP A 443 -11.48 -31.59 -107.80
C ASP A 443 -11.26 -31.39 -106.29
N ALA A 444 -12.36 -31.21 -105.53
CA ALA A 444 -13.19 -32.27 -104.91
C ALA A 444 -12.53 -32.76 -103.62
N THR A 445 -13.17 -32.88 -102.45
CA THR A 445 -14.54 -33.22 -102.05
C THR A 445 -14.58 -32.94 -100.51
N ILE A 446 -15.61 -32.35 -99.91
CA ILE A 446 -16.79 -33.03 -99.28
C ILE A 446 -16.32 -34.13 -98.28
N ARG A 447 -16.73 -34.21 -97.00
CA ARG A 447 -17.88 -33.69 -96.25
C ARG A 447 -17.61 -33.85 -94.74
N VAL A 448 -18.39 -33.09 -93.99
CA VAL A 448 -18.87 -33.32 -92.63
C VAL A 448 -19.64 -34.65 -92.55
N ASP A 449 -19.31 -35.50 -91.59
CA ASP A 449 -20.17 -35.84 -90.44
C ASP A 449 -19.31 -36.18 -89.21
#